data_AF-A0A520UKP9-F1
#
_entry.id   AF-A0A520UKP9-F1
#
_cell.length_a   1.000
_cell.length_b   1.000
_cell.length_c   1.000
_cell.angle_alpha   90.00
_cell.angle_beta   90.00
_cell.angle_gamma   90.00
#
_symmetry.space_group_name_H-M   'P 1'
#
loop_
_entity.id
_entity.type
_entity.pdbx_description
1 polymer ?
#
loop_
_entity_poly.entity_id
_entity_poly.type
_entity_poly.pdbx_seq_one_letter_code
_entity_poly.pdbx_strand_id
1 'polypeptide(L)'
;MKELKHLNKYFYKYRLNLLLGVIIIIIARILLLFTPGLVRNSINIIDQYRRNVIIDQSIVENELIQNIFLILLAAVLSGFFTFLTRQTIINVSRYVEFDLKNEIYNQYQNLS
;
A
#
# COMPACT_ATOMS: atom_id res chain seq x y z
N MET A 1 -16.34 -6.07 -26.84
CA MET A 1 -15.98 -6.59 -25.50
C MET A 1 -17.22 -7.03 -24.72
N LYS A 2 -17.95 -8.07 -25.17
CA LYS A 2 -19.09 -8.65 -24.42
C LYS A 2 -18.63 -9.70 -23.39
N GLU A 3 -17.59 -10.45 -23.71
CA GLU A 3 -17.06 -11.54 -22.87
C GLU A 3 -16.54 -11.08 -21.50
N LEU A 4 -15.88 -9.92 -21.43
CA LEU A 4 -15.39 -9.34 -20.17
C LEU A 4 -16.52 -8.89 -19.23
N LYS A 5 -17.73 -8.70 -19.77
CA LYS A 5 -18.89 -8.30 -18.97
C LYS A 5 -19.36 -9.42 -18.04
N HIS A 6 -19.03 -10.68 -18.34
CA HIS A 6 -19.31 -11.82 -17.46
C HIS A 6 -18.48 -11.73 -16.16
N LEU A 7 -17.27 -11.17 -16.21
CA LEU A 7 -16.43 -10.98 -15.02
C LEU A 7 -17.03 -10.00 -14.01
N ASN A 8 -17.90 -9.07 -14.44
CA ASN A 8 -18.54 -8.11 -13.53
C ASN A 8 -19.34 -8.78 -12.41
N LYS A 9 -19.87 -9.99 -12.65
CA LYS A 9 -20.55 -10.80 -11.62
C LYS A 9 -19.62 -11.05 -10.42
N TYR A 10 -18.36 -11.39 -10.68
CA TYR A 10 -17.38 -11.67 -9.63
C TYR A 10 -16.79 -10.39 -9.02
N PHE A 11 -16.61 -9.33 -9.81
CA PHE A 11 -16.27 -8.00 -9.26
C PHE A 11 -17.32 -7.50 -8.28
N TYR A 12 -18.61 -7.78 -8.54
CA TYR A 12 -19.69 -7.45 -7.61
C TYR A 12 -19.69 -8.35 -6.37
N LYS A 13 -19.44 -9.68 -6.53
CA LYS A 13 -19.33 -10.64 -5.43
C LYS A 13 -18.25 -10.24 -4.41
N TYR A 14 -17.11 -9.73 -4.87
CA TYR A 14 -15.97 -9.35 -4.02
C TYR A 14 -15.74 -7.83 -3.90
N ARG A 15 -16.77 -7.01 -4.18
CA ARG A 15 -16.67 -5.54 -4.24
C ARG A 15 -16.07 -4.90 -2.99
N LEU A 16 -16.39 -5.43 -1.80
CA LEU A 16 -15.92 -4.88 -0.52
C LEU A 16 -14.42 -5.07 -0.36
N ASN A 17 -13.91 -6.27 -0.64
CA ASN A 17 -12.49 -6.57 -0.55
C ASN A 17 -11.67 -5.77 -1.58
N LEU A 18 -12.20 -5.59 -2.80
CA LEU A 18 -11.56 -4.78 -3.82
C LEU A 18 -11.53 -3.30 -3.45
N LEU A 19 -12.64 -2.74 -2.95
CA LEU A 19 -12.67 -1.36 -2.46
C LEU A 19 -11.72 -1.14 -1.28
N LEU A 20 -11.73 -2.04 -0.30
CA LEU A 20 -10.78 -2.00 0.81
C LEU A 20 -9.34 -2.09 0.33
N GLY A 21 -9.06 -2.95 -0.65
CA GLY A 21 -7.74 -3.07 -1.26
C GLY A 21 -7.28 -1.78 -1.95
N VAL A 22 -8.17 -1.10 -2.67
CA VAL A 22 -7.86 0.21 -3.28
C VAL A 22 -7.55 1.27 -2.21
N ILE A 23 -8.34 1.34 -1.14
CA ILE A 23 -8.11 2.27 -0.03
C ILE A 23 -6.75 1.99 0.63
N ILE A 24 -6.44 0.71 0.89
CA ILE A 24 -5.15 0.29 1.46
C ILE A 24 -3.99 0.68 0.54
N ILE A 25 -4.13 0.51 -0.79
CA ILE A 25 -3.10 0.93 -1.75
C ILE A 25 -2.88 2.43 -1.69
N ILE A 26 -3.94 3.24 -1.63
CA ILE A 26 -3.83 4.70 -1.54
C ILE A 26 -3.05 5.09 -0.27
N ILE A 27 -3.39 4.49 0.87
CA ILE A 27 -2.68 4.74 2.15
C ILE A 27 -1.20 4.33 2.04
N ALA A 28 -0.91 3.15 1.50
CA ALA A 28 0.47 2.68 1.31
C ALA A 28 1.28 3.64 0.42
N ARG A 29 0.67 4.14 -0.67
CA ARG A 29 1.32 5.10 -1.57
C ARG A 29 1.57 6.45 -0.92
N ILE A 30 0.62 6.93 -0.11
CA ILE A 30 0.80 8.16 0.67
C ILE A 30 1.99 8.00 1.62
N LEU A 31 2.05 6.92 2.40
CA LEU A 31 3.16 6.67 3.33
C LEU A 31 4.53 6.62 2.63
N LEU A 32 4.61 6.01 1.45
CA LEU A 32 5.82 6.01 0.63
C LEU A 32 6.24 7.43 0.18
N LEU A 33 5.27 8.30 -0.11
CA LEU A 33 5.52 9.69 -0.50
C LEU A 33 5.92 10.58 0.69
N PHE A 34 5.56 10.22 1.92
CA PHE A 34 5.97 10.95 3.12
C PHE A 34 7.47 10.81 3.42
N THR A 35 8.05 9.63 3.19
CA THR A 35 9.47 9.33 3.46
C THR A 35 10.46 10.35 2.84
N PRO A 36 10.41 10.69 1.53
CA PRO A 36 11.36 11.65 0.95
C PRO A 36 11.20 13.07 1.52
N GLY A 37 10.00 13.47 1.93
CA GLY A 37 9.77 14.75 2.60
C GLY A 37 10.49 14.85 3.95
N LEU A 38 10.44 13.77 4.73
CA LEU A 38 11.16 13.67 6.02
C LEU A 38 12.68 13.66 5.81
N VAL A 39 13.18 12.93 4.81
CA VAL A 39 14.61 12.92 4.46
C VAL A 39 15.08 14.32 4.05
N ARG A 40 14.29 15.05 3.27
CA ARG A 40 14.60 16.44 2.90
C ARG A 40 14.69 17.33 4.14
N ASN A 41 13.77 17.20 5.09
CA ASN A 41 13.80 17.97 6.32
C ASN A 41 15.10 17.71 7.11
N SER A 42 15.49 16.44 7.25
CA SER A 42 16.74 16.06 7.91
C SER A 42 17.97 16.69 7.23
N ILE A 43 18.03 16.67 5.89
CA ILE A 43 19.13 17.32 5.15
C ILE A 43 19.13 18.83 5.38
N ASN A 44 17.95 19.46 5.42
CA ASN A 44 17.82 20.91 5.61
C ASN A 44 18.28 21.35 7.01
N ILE A 45 17.95 20.58 8.05
CA ILE A 45 18.40 20.84 9.43
C ILE A 45 19.93 20.77 9.51
N ILE A 46 20.54 19.77 8.88
CA ILE A 46 22.01 19.63 8.83
C ILE A 46 22.64 20.82 8.10
N ASP A 47 22.06 21.27 6.99
CA ASP A 47 22.56 22.43 6.24
C ASP A 47 22.44 23.73 7.05
N GLN A 48 21.35 23.92 7.80
CA GLN A 48 21.14 25.08 8.67
C GLN A 48 22.10 25.10 9.87
N TYR A 49 22.41 23.93 10.45
CA TYR A 49 23.45 23.79 11.46
C TYR A 49 24.84 24.14 10.89
N ARG A 50 25.19 23.62 9.71
CA ARG A 50 26.46 23.94 9.03
C ARG A 50 26.63 25.43 8.68
N ARG A 51 25.54 26.13 8.39
CA ARG A 51 25.55 27.58 8.10
C ARG A 51 25.55 28.46 9.36
N ASN A 52 25.69 27.87 10.55
CA ASN A 52 25.63 28.55 11.86
C ASN A 52 24.32 29.34 12.09
N VAL A 53 23.22 28.93 11.46
CA VAL A 53 21.89 29.53 11.68
C VAL A 53 21.24 28.98 12.96
N ILE A 54 21.58 27.75 13.32
CA ILE A 54 21.13 27.06 14.54
C ILE A 54 22.37 26.81 15.41
N ILE A 55 22.36 27.29 16.65
CA ILE A 55 23.51 27.27 17.57
C ILE A 55 23.41 26.08 18.55
N ASP A 56 22.20 25.57 18.77
CA ASP A 56 21.92 24.54 19.76
C ASP A 56 21.98 23.13 19.15
N GLN A 57 23.11 22.46 19.37
CA GLN A 57 23.34 21.07 18.93
C GLN A 57 22.27 20.10 19.48
N SER A 58 21.78 20.36 20.69
CA SER A 58 20.78 19.53 21.37
C SER A 58 19.43 19.49 20.63
N ILE A 59 19.03 20.60 20.02
CA ILE A 59 17.77 20.72 19.26
C ILE A 59 17.89 19.98 17.93
N VAL A 60 19.04 20.10 17.27
CA VAL A 60 19.34 19.42 16.00
C VAL A 60 19.35 17.90 16.17
N GLU A 61 20.00 17.38 17.21
CA GLU A 61 20.04 15.95 17.49
C GLU A 61 18.63 15.37 17.74
N ASN A 62 17.82 16.07 18.55
CA ASN A 62 16.46 15.64 18.84
C ASN A 62 15.57 15.61 17.58
N GLU A 63 15.61 16.66 16.75
CA GLU A 63 14.82 16.68 15.51
C GLU A 63 15.27 15.61 14.50
N LEU A 64 16.59 15.37 14.40
CA LEU A 64 17.11 14.31 13.52
C LEU A 64 16.66 12.92 13.99
N ILE A 65 16.75 12.63 15.30
CA ILE A 65 16.29 11.37 15.87
C ILE A 65 14.78 11.19 15.62
N GLN A 66 13.98 12.24 15.81
CA GLN A 66 12.54 12.20 15.56
C GLN A 66 12.23 11.95 14.07
N ASN A 67 12.94 12.61 13.15
CA ASN A 67 12.76 12.39 11.71
C ASN A 67 13.15 10.96 11.30
N ILE A 68 14.26 10.43 11.82
CA ILE A 68 14.69 9.04 11.57
C ILE A 68 13.64 8.06 12.10
N PHE A 69 13.11 8.29 13.31
CA PHE A 69 12.06 7.46 13.89
C PHE A 69 10.80 7.47 13.02
N LEU A 70 10.37 8.64 12.54
CA LEU A 70 9.23 8.76 11.63
C LEU A 70 9.46 8.06 10.30
N ILE A 71 10.68 8.12 9.74
CA ILE A 71 11.05 7.39 8.51
C ILE A 71 10.96 5.88 8.74
N LEU A 72 11.50 5.38 9.85
CA LEU A 72 11.44 3.97 10.22
C LEU A 72 9.99 3.50 10.38
N LEU A 73 9.17 4.28 11.11
CA LEU A 73 7.76 3.98 11.32
C LEU A 73 6.99 3.97 9.99
N ALA A 74 7.22 4.96 9.13
CA ALA A 74 6.60 5.03 7.80
C ALA A 74 7.00 3.83 6.93
N ALA A 75 8.27 3.40 6.98
CA ALA A 75 8.75 2.23 6.24
C ALA A 75 8.09 0.93 6.71
N VAL A 76 8.01 0.71 8.03
CA VAL A 76 7.35 -0.47 8.62
C VAL A 76 5.87 -0.50 8.26
N LEU A 77 5.17 0.63 8.44
CA LEU A 77 3.76 0.74 8.09
C LEU A 77 3.51 0.53 6.59
N SER A 78 4.33 1.13 5.72
CA SER A 78 4.26 0.92 4.28
C SER A 78 4.43 -0.56 3.91
N GLY A 79 5.40 -1.25 4.51
CA GLY A 79 5.60 -2.69 4.32
C GLY A 79 4.38 -3.50 4.77
N PHE A 80 3.81 -3.16 5.92
CA PHE A 80 2.59 -3.79 6.45
C PHE A 80 1.39 -3.59 5.52
N PHE A 81 1.13 -2.37 5.03
CA PHE A 81 0.03 -2.11 4.09
C PHE A 81 0.26 -2.78 2.72
N THR A 82 1.52 -2.91 2.29
CA THR A 82 1.87 -3.66 1.09
C THR A 82 1.54 -5.16 1.25
N PHE A 83 1.77 -5.72 2.44
CA PHE A 83 1.34 -7.08 2.75
C PHE A 83 -0.19 -7.22 2.75
N LEU A 84 -0.91 -6.28 3.37
CA LEU A 84 -2.38 -6.30 3.37
C LEU A 84 -2.97 -6.22 1.95
N THR A 85 -2.34 -5.46 1.05
CA THR A 85 -2.73 -5.41 -0.37
C THR A 85 -2.72 -6.80 -1.00
N ARG A 86 -1.73 -7.64 -0.67
CA ARG A 86 -1.65 -9.03 -1.15
C ARG A 86 -2.80 -9.88 -0.60
N GLN A 87 -3.18 -9.67 0.66
CA GLN A 87 -4.28 -10.39 1.26
C GLN A 87 -5.66 -9.98 0.69
N THR A 88 -5.85 -8.71 0.34
CA THR A 88 -7.15 -8.19 -0.11
C THR A 88 -7.37 -8.28 -1.62
N ILE A 89 -6.35 -7.99 -2.43
CA ILE A 89 -6.48 -7.99 -3.90
C ILE A 89 -6.09 -9.35 -4.48
N ILE A 90 -4.90 -9.86 -4.15
CA ILE A 90 -4.35 -11.05 -4.83
C ILE A 90 -5.12 -12.31 -4.45
N ASN A 91 -5.43 -12.52 -3.16
CA ASN A 91 -6.21 -13.69 -2.76
C ASN A 91 -7.65 -13.65 -3.30
N VAL A 92 -8.26 -12.47 -3.37
CA VAL A 92 -9.57 -12.32 -4.00
C VAL A 92 -9.53 -12.69 -5.47
N SER A 93 -8.48 -12.30 -6.19
CA SER A 93 -8.29 -12.75 -7.58
C SER A 93 -8.28 -14.28 -7.70
N ARG A 94 -7.67 -14.99 -6.75
CA ARG A 94 -7.65 -16.47 -6.73
C ARG A 94 -9.03 -17.04 -6.44
N TYR A 95 -9.82 -16.41 -5.55
CA TYR A 95 -11.19 -16.85 -5.30
C TYR A 95 -12.08 -16.67 -6.53
N VAL A 96 -11.93 -15.55 -7.25
CA VAL A 96 -12.62 -15.33 -8.53
C VAL A 96 -12.21 -16.39 -9.55
N GLU A 97 -10.91 -16.72 -9.65
CA GLU A 97 -10.42 -17.76 -10.56
C GLU A 97 -10.99 -19.15 -10.21
N PHE A 98 -11.03 -19.48 -8.91
CA PHE A 98 -11.61 -20.73 -8.43
C PHE A 98 -13.11 -20.84 -8.78
N ASP A 99 -13.88 -19.78 -8.52
CA ASP A 99 -15.30 -19.73 -8.86
C ASP A 99 -15.53 -19.90 -10.37
N LEU A 100 -14.74 -19.22 -11.20
CA LEU A 100 -14.84 -19.29 -12.66
C LEU A 100 -14.56 -20.70 -13.18
N LYS A 101 -13.49 -21.34 -12.69
CA LYS A 101 -13.14 -22.72 -13.06
C LYS A 101 -14.24 -23.68 -12.65
N ASN A 102 -14.86 -23.48 -11.48
CA ASN A 102 -15.92 -24.34 -11.00
C ASN A 102 -17.19 -24.22 -11.86
N GLU A 103 -17.55 -23.01 -12.28
CA GLU A 103 -18.68 -22.78 -13.19
C GLU A 103 -18.49 -23.49 -14.54
N ILE A 104 -17.27 -23.41 -15.11
CA ILE A 104 -16.90 -24.13 -16.34
C ILE A 104 -16.92 -25.65 -16.13
N TYR A 105 -16.38 -26.13 -15.01
CA TYR A 105 -16.34 -27.56 -14.70
C TYR A 105 -17.74 -28.17 -14.57
N ASN A 106 -18.65 -27.49 -13.87
CA ASN A 106 -20.04 -27.92 -13.74
C ASN A 106 -20.74 -27.98 -15.10
N GLN A 107 -20.46 -27.02 -15.99
CA GLN A 107 -21.00 -27.03 -17.35
C GLN A 107 -20.52 -28.26 -18.14
N TYR A 108 -19.25 -28.65 -18.00
CA TYR A 108 -18.74 -29.87 -18.62
C TYR A 108 -19.40 -31.14 -18.08
N GLN A 109 -19.66 -31.20 -16.76
CA GLN A 109 -20.35 -32.35 -16.16
C GLN A 109 -21.80 -32.51 -16.66
N ASN A 110 -22.52 -31.41 -16.86
CA ASN A 110 -23.90 -31.44 -17.35
C ASN A 110 -24.02 -31.80 -18.85
N LEU A 111 -22.92 -31.74 -19.60
CA LEU A 111 -22.86 -32.08 -21.02
C LEU A 111 -22.43 -33.54 -21.26
N SER A 112 -22.05 -34.27 -20.21
CA SER A 112 -21.75 -35.70 -20.23
C SER A 112 -22.97 -36.53 -19.82
#